data_AF-A0A1F3ITW7-F1
#
_entry.id   AF-A0A1F3ITW7-F1
#
_cell.length_a   1.000
_cell.length_b   1.000
_cell.length_c   1.000
_cell.angle_alpha   90.00
_cell.angle_beta   90.00
_cell.angle_gamma   90.00
#
_symmetry.space_group_name_H-M   'P 1'
#
loop_
_entity.id
_entity.type
_entity.pdbx_description
1 polymer ?
#
loop_
_entity_poly.entity_id
_entity_poly.type
_entity_poly.pdbx_seq_one_letter_code
_entity_poly.pdbx_strand_id
1 'polypeptide(L)'
;MDAQKVDMFIMTNGKFFESHQVVQIRDRLISLDDSKWSFIQTLQFKDPTISLIVSLLGGSLGIDRFIIGDVGLGVGKLLTCGGLGIWTIIDWFLIMDATRQKNMEKILQVL
;
A
#
# COMPACT_ATOMS: atom_id res chain seq x y z
N MET A 1 8.19 -20.49 10.90
CA MET A 1 6.72 -20.58 11.00
C MET A 1 6.16 -21.76 10.19
N ASP A 2 4.95 -22.20 10.53
CA ASP A 2 4.20 -23.21 9.75
C ASP A 2 3.79 -22.66 8.37
N ALA A 3 4.08 -23.42 7.30
CA ALA A 3 3.79 -23.03 5.93
C ALA A 3 2.29 -22.78 5.68
N GLN A 4 1.39 -23.53 6.33
CA GLN A 4 -0.05 -23.36 6.19
C GLN A 4 -0.52 -22.01 6.73
N LYS A 5 0.06 -21.54 7.84
CA LYS A 5 -0.26 -20.20 8.40
C LYS A 5 0.17 -19.10 7.44
N VAL A 6 1.35 -19.24 6.83
CA VAL A 6 1.87 -18.29 5.85
C VAL A 6 0.99 -18.24 4.60
N ASP A 7 0.66 -19.41 4.04
CA ASP A 7 -0.16 -19.49 2.83
C ASP A 7 -1.57 -18.92 3.06
N MET A 8 -2.16 -19.14 4.24
CA MET A 8 -3.44 -18.52 4.63
C MET A 8 -3.35 -16.98 4.70
N PHE A 9 -2.25 -16.45 5.23
CA PHE A 9 -2.03 -15.01 5.29
C PHE A 9 -1.88 -14.41 3.88
N ILE A 10 -1.12 -15.07 3.00
CA ILE A 10 -0.98 -14.66 1.60
C ILE A 10 -2.33 -14.71 0.88
N MET A 11 -3.15 -15.73 1.12
CA MET A 11 -4.47 -15.83 0.50
C MET A 11 -5.41 -14.70 0.94
N THR A 12 -5.31 -14.29 2.22
CA THR A 12 -6.16 -13.23 2.79
C THR A 12 -5.69 -11.83 2.42
N ASN A 13 -4.37 -11.60 2.44
CA ASN A 13 -3.77 -10.26 2.31
C ASN A 13 -3.06 -10.02 0.97
N GLY A 14 -2.95 -11.04 0.11
CA GLY A 14 -2.19 -10.97 -1.14
C GLY A 14 -2.65 -9.85 -2.08
N LYS A 15 -3.94 -9.48 -2.05
CA LYS A 15 -4.48 -8.36 -2.84
C LYS A 15 -3.92 -6.98 -2.47
N PHE A 16 -3.32 -6.85 -1.28
CA PHE A 16 -2.75 -5.60 -0.78
C PHE A 16 -1.29 -5.38 -1.22
N PHE A 17 -0.69 -6.38 -1.86
CA PHE A 17 0.72 -6.39 -2.29
C PHE A 17 0.83 -6.69 -3.78
N GLU A 18 1.99 -6.39 -4.35
CA GLU A 18 2.31 -6.74 -5.73
C GLU A 18 2.64 -8.24 -5.88
N SER A 19 2.42 -8.81 -7.07
CA SER A 19 2.65 -10.24 -7.32
C SER A 19 4.09 -10.68 -7.03
N HIS A 20 5.07 -9.82 -7.28
CA HIS A 20 6.47 -10.09 -6.98
C HIS A 20 6.80 -9.96 -5.48
N GLN A 21 6.08 -9.10 -4.75
CA GLN A 21 6.26 -8.90 -3.31
C GLN A 21 5.68 -10.06 -2.52
N VAL A 22 4.58 -10.66 -2.98
CA VAL A 22 3.93 -11.80 -2.33
C VAL A 22 4.90 -12.97 -2.14
N VAL A 23 5.69 -13.29 -3.16
CA VAL A 23 6.70 -14.38 -3.10
C VAL A 23 7.78 -14.04 -2.06
N GLN A 24 8.29 -12.80 -2.10
CA GLN A 24 9.30 -12.34 -1.13
C GLN A 24 8.79 -12.35 0.32
N ILE A 25 7.55 -11.90 0.55
CA ILE A 25 6.91 -11.90 1.87
C ILE A 25 6.76 -13.33 2.37
N ARG A 26 6.30 -14.25 1.51
CA ARG A 26 6.15 -15.66 1.86
C ARG A 26 7.45 -16.26 2.37
N ASP A 27 8.54 -16.10 1.64
CA ASP A 27 9.85 -16.66 2.03
C ASP A 27 10.35 -16.09 3.35
N ARG A 28 10.17 -14.77 3.57
CA ARG A 28 10.50 -14.11 4.83
C ARG A 28 9.66 -14.61 6.00
N LEU A 29 8.35 -14.74 5.79
CA LEU A 29 7.41 -15.26 6.78
C LEU A 29 7.71 -16.71 7.17
N ILE A 30 8.13 -17.55 6.23
CA ILE A 30 8.52 -18.94 6.52
C ILE A 30 9.74 -18.96 7.45
N SER A 31 10.73 -18.09 7.18
CA SER A 31 11.96 -17.98 7.96
C SER A 31 11.79 -17.30 9.34
N LEU A 32 10.61 -16.75 9.62
CA LEU A 32 10.32 -16.03 10.85
C LEU A 32 9.89 -16.93 12.01
N ASP A 33 10.22 -16.45 13.21
CA ASP A 33 9.83 -17.06 14.48
C ASP A 33 8.35 -16.77 14.81
N ASP A 34 7.70 -17.74 15.45
CA ASP A 34 6.26 -17.69 15.75
C ASP A 34 5.88 -16.52 16.69
N SER A 35 6.83 -15.99 17.47
CA SER A 35 6.62 -14.82 18.34
C SER A 35 6.28 -13.53 17.59
N LYS A 36 6.79 -13.36 16.37
CA LYS A 36 6.53 -12.17 15.53
C LYS A 36 5.18 -12.23 14.82
N TRP A 37 4.54 -13.40 14.80
CA TRP A 37 3.26 -13.62 14.12
C TRP A 37 2.14 -12.75 14.68
N SER A 38 2.08 -12.56 16.00
CA SER A 38 1.08 -11.71 16.63
C SER A 38 1.17 -10.25 16.17
N PHE A 39 2.38 -9.76 15.84
CA PHE A 39 2.57 -8.42 15.29
C PHE A 39 2.14 -8.34 13.83
N ILE A 40 2.34 -9.40 13.05
CA ILE A 40 1.89 -9.44 11.65
C ILE A 40 0.36 -9.41 11.56
N GLN A 41 -0.34 -10.08 12.48
CA GLN A 41 -1.80 -10.08 12.52
C GLN A 41 -2.42 -8.72 12.90
N THR A 42 -1.68 -7.86 13.60
CA THR A 42 -2.16 -6.52 13.95
C THR A 42 -1.89 -5.49 12.84
N LEU A 43 -1.09 -5.83 11.83
CA LEU A 43 -0.84 -4.95 10.70
C LEU A 43 -2.13 -4.71 9.90
N GLN A 44 -2.49 -3.43 9.77
CA GLN A 44 -3.61 -2.97 8.97
C GLN A 44 -3.09 -2.52 7.59
N PHE A 45 -3.35 -3.34 6.57
CA PHE A 45 -3.07 -3.03 5.18
C PHE A 45 -4.19 -2.22 4.54
N LYS A 46 -3.84 -1.27 3.69
CA LYS A 46 -4.81 -0.45 2.96
C LYS A 46 -5.14 -1.07 1.62
N ASP A 47 -6.40 -1.04 1.23
CA ASP A 47 -6.83 -1.51 -0.09
C ASP A 47 -6.40 -0.50 -1.18
N PRO A 48 -5.61 -0.91 -2.19
CA PRO A 48 -5.24 -0.05 -3.32
C PRO A 48 -6.46 0.47 -4.08
N THR A 49 -7.54 -0.33 -4.15
CA THR A 49 -8.78 0.04 -4.84
C THR A 49 -9.52 1.15 -4.08
N ILE A 50 -9.59 1.04 -2.74
CA ILE A 50 -10.17 2.10 -1.90
C ILE A 50 -9.34 3.37 -2.02
N SER A 51 -8.01 3.24 -2.06
CA SER A 51 -7.11 4.38 -2.27
C SER A 51 -7.37 5.07 -3.63
N LEU A 52 -7.62 4.29 -4.68
CA LEU A 52 -7.99 4.81 -5.99
C LEU A 52 -9.35 5.51 -5.96
N ILE A 53 -10.36 4.95 -5.30
CA ILE A 53 -11.68 5.59 -5.14
C ILE A 53 -11.55 6.92 -4.39
N VAL A 54 -10.72 6.97 -3.35
CA VAL A 54 -10.44 8.20 -2.61
C VAL A 54 -9.72 9.23 -3.50
N SER A 55 -8.77 8.81 -4.34
CA SER A 55 -8.14 9.67 -5.35
C SER A 55 -9.11 10.13 -6.44
N LEU A 56 -10.10 9.32 -6.80
CA LEU A 56 -11.15 9.72 -7.75
C LEU A 56 -12.05 10.83 -7.18
N LEU A 57 -12.42 10.73 -5.90
CA LEU A 57 -13.34 11.66 -5.24
C LEU A 57 -12.63 12.90 -4.64
N GLY A 58 -11.37 12.76 -4.23
CA GLY A 58 -10.56 13.80 -3.57
C GLY A 58 -9.39 14.34 -4.41
N GLY A 59 -9.19 13.82 -5.63
CA GLY A 59 -8.06 14.11 -6.52
C GLY A 59 -7.90 15.57 -6.92
N SER A 60 -9.01 16.32 -7.00
CA SER A 60 -8.98 17.76 -7.30
C SER A 60 -8.30 18.60 -6.22
N LEU A 61 -8.25 18.09 -4.98
CA LEU A 61 -7.63 18.74 -3.82
C LEU A 61 -6.32 18.06 -3.39
N GLY A 62 -5.93 16.95 -4.03
CA GLY A 62 -4.69 16.20 -3.72
C GLY A 62 -4.72 15.46 -2.37
N ILE A 63 -5.91 15.22 -1.81
CA ILE A 63 -6.11 14.62 -0.46
C ILE A 63 -5.60 13.17 -0.41
N ASP A 64 -5.72 12.45 -1.51
CA ASP A 64 -5.16 11.12 -1.79
C ASP A 64 -3.66 10.98 -1.45
N ARG A 65 -2.84 11.91 -1.96
CA ARG A 65 -1.38 11.93 -1.68
C ARG A 65 -1.05 12.21 -0.22
N PHE A 66 -1.83 13.07 0.45
CA PHE A 66 -1.69 13.29 1.89
C PHE A 66 -2.02 12.04 2.72
N ILE A 67 -2.97 11.22 2.29
CA ILE A 67 -3.39 9.99 2.99
C ILE A 67 -2.34 8.87 2.87
N ILE A 68 -1.59 8.84 1.77
CA ILE A 68 -0.56 7.81 1.49
C ILE A 68 0.85 8.26 1.92
N GLY A 69 1.01 9.54 2.28
CA GLY A 69 2.25 10.10 2.84
C GLY A 69 3.17 10.76 1.82
N ASP A 70 2.73 10.91 0.57
CA ASP A 70 3.46 11.64 -0.48
C ASP A 70 3.10 13.13 -0.46
N VAL A 71 3.45 13.78 0.65
CA VAL A 71 3.16 15.21 0.88
C VAL A 71 3.82 16.11 -0.17
N GLY A 72 5.02 15.76 -0.66
CA GLY A 72 5.74 16.55 -1.66
C GLY A 72 5.00 16.68 -3.00
N LEU A 73 4.38 15.60 -3.47
CA LEU A 73 3.59 15.60 -4.71
C LEU A 73 2.21 16.24 -4.53
N GLY A 74 1.62 16.12 -3.33
CA GLY A 74 0.40 16.85 -2.95
C GLY A 74 0.60 18.37 -2.93
N VAL A 75 1.73 18.85 -2.40
CA VAL A 75 2.08 20.28 -2.38
C VAL A 75 2.34 20.81 -3.79
N GLY A 76 2.96 20.01 -4.67
CA GLY A 76 3.13 20.36 -6.10
C GLY A 76 1.81 20.53 -6.87
N LYS A 77 0.81 19.67 -6.60
CA LYS A 77 -0.56 19.81 -7.13
C LYS A 77 -1.23 21.11 -6.66
N LEU A 78 -1.07 21.48 -5.38
CA LEU A 78 -1.63 22.71 -4.83
C LEU A 78 -0.98 23.97 -5.41
N LEU A 79 0.35 23.98 -5.58
CA LEU A 79 1.09 25.10 -6.18
C LEU A 79 0.78 25.31 -7.68
N THR A 80 0.34 24.27 -8.38
CA THR A 80 -0.04 24.34 -9.81
C THR A 80 -1.54 24.56 -10.02
N CYS A 81 -2.31 24.91 -8.98
CA CYS A 81 -3.78 25.00 -9.01
C CYS A 81 -4.43 23.72 -9.58
N GLY A 82 -3.97 22.54 -9.16
CA GLY A 82 -4.53 21.26 -9.59
C GLY A 82 -4.26 20.90 -11.06
N GLY A 83 -3.34 21.62 -11.72
CA GLY A 83 -2.79 21.29 -13.04
C GLY A 83 -3.81 20.73 -14.04
N LEU A 84 -4.92 21.45 -14.27
CA LEU A 84 -5.92 21.20 -15.33
C LEU A 84 -6.39 19.72 -15.45
N GLY A 85 -6.38 18.93 -14.38
CA GLY A 85 -6.81 17.52 -14.39
C GLY A 85 -5.82 16.52 -15.01
N ILE A 86 -4.66 16.95 -15.53
CA ILE A 86 -3.62 16.02 -16.01
C ILE A 86 -2.95 15.32 -14.81
N TRP A 87 -2.74 16.08 -13.75
CA TRP A 87 -2.18 15.57 -12.50
C TRP A 87 -3.07 14.53 -11.81
N THR A 88 -4.39 14.61 -11.97
CA THR A 88 -5.30 13.59 -11.42
C THR A 88 -5.23 12.28 -12.19
N ILE A 89 -5.04 12.34 -13.51
CA ILE A 89 -4.91 11.14 -14.36
C ILE A 89 -3.63 10.38 -14.02
N ILE A 90 -2.48 11.07 -13.95
CA ILE A 90 -1.20 10.46 -13.58
C ILE A 90 -1.30 9.82 -12.20
N ASP A 91 -2.00 10.48 -11.28
CA ASP A 91 -2.14 10.00 -9.92
C ASP A 91 -3.00 8.74 -9.80
N TRP A 92 -4.05 8.58 -10.61
CA TRP A 92 -4.84 7.35 -10.62
C TRP A 92 -4.00 6.10 -10.92
N PHE A 93 -2.99 6.24 -11.78
CA PHE A 93 -2.05 5.14 -12.06
C PHE A 93 -1.03 4.95 -10.94
N LEU A 94 -0.52 6.04 -10.37
CA LEU A 94 0.54 5.99 -9.34
C LEU A 94 0.04 5.59 -7.94
N ILE A 95 -1.21 5.88 -7.59
CA ILE A 95 -1.74 5.72 -6.24
C ILE A 95 -1.84 4.26 -5.82
N MET A 96 -2.15 3.36 -6.76
CA MET A 96 -2.26 1.93 -6.47
C MET A 96 -0.90 1.34 -6.08
N ASP A 97 0.13 1.63 -6.88
CA ASP A 97 1.48 1.13 -6.65
C ASP A 97 2.06 1.74 -5.37
N ALA A 98 1.83 3.04 -5.14
CA ALA A 98 2.23 3.72 -3.90
C ALA A 98 1.57 3.10 -2.66
N THR A 99 0.28 2.78 -2.70
CA THR A 99 -0.41 2.09 -1.59
C THR A 99 0.19 0.71 -1.32
N ARG A 100 0.45 -0.08 -2.37
CA ARG A 100 1.07 -1.41 -2.20
C ARG A 100 2.48 -1.31 -1.67
N GLN A 101 3.27 -0.33 -2.12
CA GLN A 101 4.61 -0.08 -1.62
C GLN A 101 4.59 0.33 -0.13
N LYS A 102 3.65 1.17 0.29
CA LYS A 102 3.46 1.51 1.72
C LYS A 102 3.03 0.32 2.56
N ASN A 103 2.17 -0.56 2.04
CA ASN A 103 1.83 -1.81 2.71
C ASN A 103 3.06 -2.71 2.86
N MET A 104 3.92 -2.77 1.83
CA MET A 104 5.18 -3.52 1.86
C MET A 104 6.16 -2.95 2.88
N GLU A 105 6.32 -1.63 2.98
CA GLU A 105 7.16 -1.01 4.01
C GLU A 105 6.68 -1.39 5.42
N LYS A 106 5.36 -1.39 5.67
CA LYS A 106 4.80 -1.78 6.97
C LYS A 106 5.10 -3.23 7.34
N ILE A 107 4.96 -4.17 6.40
CA ILE A 107 5.24 -5.58 6.70
C ILE A 107 6.73 -5.81 6.91
N LEU A 108 7.59 -5.15 6.11
CA LEU A 108 9.05 -5.23 6.27
C LEU A 108 9.55 -4.68 7.60
N GLN A 109 8.85 -3.75 8.25
CA GLN A 109 9.19 -3.30 9.60
C GLN A 109 9.01 -4.38 10.67
N VAL A 110 8.14 -5.36 10.41
CA VAL A 110 7.82 -6.44 11.37
C VAL A 110 8.58 -7.73 11.04
N LEU A 111 8.86 -7.98 9.75
CA LEU A 111 9.67 -9.09 9.27
C LEU A 111 11.13 -8.95 9.77
#